data_AF-A0A1L8ZB90-F1
#
_entry.id   AF-A0A1L8ZB90-F1
#
_cell.length_a   1.000
_cell.length_b   1.000
_cell.length_c   1.000
_cell.angle_alpha   90.00
_cell.angle_beta   90.00
_cell.angle_gamma   90.00
#
_symmetry.space_group_name_H-M   'P 1'
#
loop_
_entity.id
_entity.type
_entity.pdbx_description
1 polymer ?
#
loop_
_entity_poly.entity_id
_entity_poly.type
_entity_poly.pdbx_seq_one_letter_code
_entity_poly.pdbx_strand_id
1 'polypeptide(L)' 'PNKFSIIETTYSDTSGKVIADLYFDDGQFYISKRYTFFFKKYDYYWIIYDYIVQNTGIKEK' A
#
# COMPACT_ATOMS: atom_id res chain seq x y z
N PRO A 1 7.69 0.38 -7.33
CA PRO A 1 7.24 -1.03 -7.19
C PRO A 1 7.06 -1.62 -8.58
N ASN A 2 7.46 -2.86 -8.81
CA ASN A 2 7.25 -3.54 -10.10
C ASN A 2 5.93 -4.33 -10.12
N LYS A 3 5.38 -4.68 -8.95
CA LYS A 3 4.09 -5.36 -8.79
C LYS A 3 3.43 -4.92 -7.49
N PHE A 4 2.10 -4.99 -7.44
CA PHE A 4 1.35 -4.86 -6.19
C PHE A 4 0.18 -5.86 -6.14
N SER A 5 -0.33 -6.11 -4.94
CA SER A 5 -1.54 -6.89 -4.68
C SER A 5 -2.35 -6.21 -3.59
N ILE A 6 -3.62 -5.89 -3.87
CA ILE A 6 -4.54 -5.38 -2.84
C ILE A 6 -5.01 -6.56 -2.00
N ILE A 7 -4.90 -6.42 -0.68
CA ILE A 7 -5.31 -7.43 0.31
C ILE A 7 -6.69 -7.10 0.83
N GLU A 8 -6.90 -5.84 1.21
CA GLU A 8 -8.12 -5.39 1.85
C GLU A 8 -8.41 -3.95 1.44
N THR A 9 -9.68 -3.68 1.15
CA THR A 9 -10.21 -2.33 0.99
C THR A 9 -11.40 -2.18 1.92
N THR A 10 -11.34 -1.22 2.82
CA THR A 10 -12.45 -0.85 3.71
C THR A 10 -12.72 0.64 3.59
N TYR A 11 -13.99 1.04 3.50
CA TYR A 11 -14.35 2.44 3.39
C TYR A 11 -15.73 2.74 4.00
N SER A 12 -15.91 3.99 4.37
CA SER A 12 -17.16 4.63 4.76
C SER A 12 -17.47 5.76 3.78
N ASP A 13 -18.48 6.57 4.08
CA ASP A 13 -18.81 7.74 3.25
C ASP A 13 -17.72 8.82 3.25
N THR A 14 -16.84 8.85 4.27
CA THR A 14 -15.88 9.94 4.46
C THR A 14 -14.41 9.50 4.60
N SER A 15 -14.17 8.22 4.88
CA SER A 15 -12.82 7.68 5.12
C SER A 15 -12.64 6.31 4.48
N GLY A 16 -11.40 5.96 4.18
CA GLY A 16 -11.05 4.68 3.58
C GLY A 16 -9.69 4.17 4.07
N LYS A 17 -9.48 2.87 3.92
CA LYS A 17 -8.23 2.19 4.21
C LYS A 17 -8.00 1.14 3.13
N VAL A 18 -6.83 1.16 2.51
CA VAL A 18 -6.40 0.12 1.56
C VAL A 18 -5.11 -0.50 2.07
N ILE A 19 -5.11 -1.83 2.20
CA ILE A 19 -3.92 -2.60 2.54
C ILE A 19 -3.44 -3.29 1.26
N ALA A 20 -2.18 -3.05 0.89
CA ALA A 20 -1.58 -3.63 -0.30
C ALA A 20 -0.15 -4.12 -0.03
N ASP A 21 0.19 -5.29 -0.59
CA ASP A 21 1.57 -5.72 -0.70
C ASP A 21 2.19 -5.14 -1.97
N LEU A 22 3.29 -4.43 -1.82
CA LEU A 22 4.09 -3.87 -2.90
C LEU A 22 5.41 -4.65 -2.98
N TYR A 23 5.75 -5.04 -4.20
CA TYR A 23 6.98 -5.74 -4.51
C TYR A 23 7.92 -4.80 -5.25
N PHE A 24 9.19 -4.88 -4.90
CA PHE A 24 10.28 -4.07 -5.43
C PHE A 24 11.40 -4.99 -5.88
N ASP A 25 12.08 -4.54 -6.93
CA ASP A 25 13.33 -5.10 -7.41
C ASP A 25 14.32 -3.93 -7.46
N ASP A 26 15.39 -4.01 -6.68
CA ASP A 26 16.44 -2.98 -6.62
C ASP A 26 17.70 -3.33 -7.43
N GLY A 27 17.65 -4.43 -8.20
CA GLY A 27 18.78 -4.97 -8.94
C GLY A 27 19.45 -6.16 -8.24
N GLN A 28 19.51 -6.19 -6.90
CA GLN A 28 20.18 -7.23 -6.10
C GLN A 28 19.21 -8.06 -5.25
N PHE A 29 18.13 -7.46 -4.79
CA PHE A 29 17.14 -8.07 -3.91
C PHE A 29 15.72 -7.93 -4.46
N TYR A 30 14.91 -8.94 -4.14
CA TYR A 30 13.47 -8.82 -4.14
C TYR A 30 13.01 -8.39 -2.75
N ILE A 31 12.32 -7.26 -2.67
CA ILE A 31 11.83 -6.69 -1.42
C ILE A 31 10.31 -6.66 -1.46
N SER A 32 9.65 -7.18 -0.42
CA SER A 32 8.22 -7.05 -0.22
C SER A 32 7.92 -6.15 0.96
N LYS A 33 6.98 -5.23 0.76
CA LYS A 33 6.50 -4.32 1.81
C LYS A 33 4.98 -4.29 1.81
N ARG A 34 4.38 -4.26 2.99
CA ARG A 34 2.95 -4.02 3.17
C ARG A 34 2.72 -2.55 3.46
N TYR A 35 1.88 -1.93 2.64
CA TYR A 35 1.41 -0.58 2.81
C TYR A 35 -0.03 -0.60 3.31
N THR A 36 -0.30 0.19 4.33
CA THR A 36 -1.66 0.54 4.75
C THR A 36 -1.87 2.01 4.43
N PHE A 37 -2.64 2.31 3.40
CA PHE A 37 -2.99 3.66 2.98
C PHE A 37 -4.28 4.10 3.65
N PHE A 38 -4.30 5.31 4.21
CA PHE A 38 -5.49 5.92 4.77
C PHE A 38 -5.99 7.03 3.86
N PHE A 39 -7.28 6.97 3.55
CA PHE A 39 -7.94 7.88 2.65
C PHE A 39 -8.96 8.73 3.37
N LYS A 40 -9.13 9.96 2.89
CA LYS A 40 -10.22 10.85 3.27
C LYS A 40 -10.90 11.36 2.01
N LYS A 41 -12.24 11.38 2.02
CA LYS A 41 -13.05 11.91 0.92
C LYS A 41 -13.17 13.42 1.08
N TYR A 42 -12.93 14.13 -0.02
CA TYR A 42 -13.17 15.56 -0.17
C TYR A 42 -14.10 15.75 -1.35
N ASP A 43 -15.31 16.22 -1.08
CA ASP A 43 -16.40 16.35 -2.04
C ASP A 43 -16.58 15.09 -2.91
N TYR A 44 -15.99 15.08 -4.11
CA TYR A 44 -16.11 14.04 -5.13
C TYR A 44 -14.85 13.19 -5.34
N TYR A 45 -13.76 13.44 -4.62
CA TYR A 45 -12.51 12.69 -4.78
C TYR A 45 -11.93 12.21 -3.44
N TRP A 46 -11.08 11.20 -3.52
CA TRP A 46 -10.39 10.61 -2.37
C TRP A 46 -8.91 10.99 -2.42
N ILE A 47 -8.36 11.38 -1.28
CA ILE A 47 -6.92 11.60 -1.13
C ILE A 47 -6.36 10.62 -0.11
N ILE A 48 -5.15 10.13 -0.38
CA ILE A 48 -4.32 9.49 0.65
C ILE A 48 -3.79 10.63 1.52
N TYR A 49 -4.12 10.61 2.82
CA TYR A 49 -3.62 11.61 3.76
C TYR A 49 -2.55 11.05 4.69
N ASP A 50 -2.47 9.73 4.84
CA ASP A 50 -1.47 9.05 5.66
C ASP A 50 -1.23 7.63 5.16
N TYR A 51 -0.09 7.05 5.54
CA TYR A 51 0.24 5.67 5.25
C TYR A 51 1.23 5.07 6.26
N ILE A 52 1.11 3.75 6.46
CA ILE A 52 2.06 2.94 7.24
C ILE A 52 2.76 1.98 6.30
N VAL A 53 4.06 1.76 6.52
CA VAL A 53 4.88 0.80 5.76
C VAL A 53 5.48 -0.23 6.70
N GLN A 54 5.32 -1.50 6.37
CA GLN A 54 5.96 -2.62 7.04
C GLN A 54 6.78 -3.42 6.03
N ASN A 55 8.05 -3.69 6.34
CA ASN A 55 8.83 -4.65 5.55
C ASN A 55 8.34 -6.06 5.87
N THR A 56 7.92 -6.81 4.85
CA THR A 56 7.38 -8.17 5.02
C THR A 56 8.33 -9.25 4.53
N GLY A 57 9.37 -8.89 3.78
CA GLY A 57 10.37 -9.84 3.31
C GLY A 57 11.45 -9.18 2.47
N ILE A 58 12.64 -9.80 2.50
CA ILE A 58 13.77 -9.50 1.62
C ILE A 58 14.32 -10.85 1.18
N LYS A 59 14.58 -11.00 -0.12
CA LYS A 59 15.18 -12.19 -0.72
C LYS A 59 16.25 -11.78 -1.71
N GLU A 60 17.44 -12.36 -1.60
CA GLU A 60 18.51 -12.19 -2.61
C GLU A 60 18.12 -12.89 -3.92
N LYS A 61 18.63 -12.37 -5.04
CA LYS A 61 18.35 -12.90 -6.38
C LYS A 61 19.06 -14.22 -6.67
#